data_AF-S7T1J9-F1
#
_entry.id   AF-S7T1J9-F1
#
_cell.length_a   1.000
_cell.length_b   1.000
_cell.length_c   1.000
_cell.angle_alpha   90.00
_cell.angle_beta   90.00
_cell.angle_gamma   90.00
#
_symmetry.space_group_name_H-M   'P 1'
#
loop_
_entity.id
_entity.type
_entity.pdbx_description
1 polymer ?
#
loop_
_entity_poly.entity_id
_entity_poly.type
_entity_poly.pdbx_seq_one_letter_code
_entity_poly.pdbx_strand_id
1 'polypeptide(L)'
;MTFDWTEAFSKLPHLRWTAAEEVESSRRLDTLDKLKDYLDWVHIKQCILKPFAELPDYPLVEARSLLPSFEPELFEHKELPGFLLVAFDRPVVPFEEVFQFDRLYNIMDAGDGSQALSCPLENNVVEQNIHTVRSRLPKKFQEDFLKRFGSKDITYLENYAPLLRYLLEMDRAHVISKDAYGEFHLSGIYASLPADLDSEIKRFGLRTGKFAPGDNARYERNRLFVYQFLMELYGFSIVSERRTAAALFSRRLFRMGERFLVRVMGQSDRTITTLSSHPQAKTYPRVEKVALVRVDEDQKEAIEQLEKGGFFVDRKRNAVLLRAVYRQHKFNPKNVRQDRALSTTRQEVIHPLTGEIRTDINILKDSYNMILRLNDIVRGEYLGAVTYKRREVLFNTETHEKRLKFLFTWLTKHQRRIIGYSDEFYAKVIKVLDSYLLAPDNFETFSAMHDLYQEVWSRYSYIQQARKVKLLEDLAERRGKSGQARSYLDQLRGINEILGDLKFEIVNYFDELVIGVLAIGERVASDSYLRRTYVEPPEDSLTPYGKDIRRQYRRLVGQLDEFAGIRKARQERSPLPQLSAVL
;
A
#
# COMPACT_ATOMS: atom_id res chain seq x y z
N MET A 1 -20.52 18.71 -19.03
CA MET A 1 -19.90 19.98 -18.58
C MET A 1 -18.48 19.67 -18.17
N THR A 2 -17.51 20.46 -18.60
CA THR A 2 -16.12 20.39 -18.12
C THR A 2 -16.10 20.97 -16.71
N PHE A 3 -15.61 20.21 -15.74
CA PHE A 3 -15.49 20.68 -14.35
C PHE A 3 -14.49 21.84 -14.27
N ASP A 4 -14.90 22.91 -13.60
CA ASP A 4 -14.00 24.00 -13.23
C ASP A 4 -13.41 23.71 -11.84
N TRP A 5 -12.08 23.60 -11.78
CA TRP A 5 -11.38 23.36 -10.51
C TRP A 5 -11.54 24.51 -9.53
N THR A 6 -11.82 25.74 -9.99
CA THR A 6 -12.02 26.89 -9.10
C THR A 6 -13.27 26.72 -8.24
N GLU A 7 -14.30 26.07 -8.78
CA GLU A 7 -15.56 25.71 -8.10
C GLU A 7 -15.44 24.44 -7.24
N ALA A 8 -14.31 23.75 -7.29
CA ALA A 8 -14.08 22.54 -6.50
C ALA A 8 -14.35 22.81 -5.02
N PHE A 9 -15.16 21.93 -4.41
CA PHE A 9 -15.54 21.99 -3.01
C PHE A 9 -16.26 23.28 -2.57
N SER A 10 -16.83 24.04 -3.50
CA SER A 10 -17.60 25.27 -3.23
C SER A 10 -18.88 25.04 -2.41
N LYS A 11 -19.39 23.80 -2.38
CA LYS A 11 -20.62 23.41 -1.68
C LYS A 11 -20.34 22.60 -0.40
N LEU A 12 -19.14 22.70 0.17
CA LEU A 12 -18.85 22.08 1.46
C LEU A 12 -19.67 22.74 2.58
N PRO A 13 -20.27 21.96 3.50
CA PRO A 13 -21.12 22.52 4.55
C PRO A 13 -20.34 23.25 5.66
N HIS A 14 -19.05 22.95 5.82
CA HIS A 14 -18.24 23.39 6.96
C HIS A 14 -16.96 24.14 6.55
N LEU A 15 -16.76 24.40 5.25
CA LEU A 15 -15.61 25.12 4.72
C LEU A 15 -16.06 25.97 3.53
N ARG A 16 -15.82 27.27 3.58
CA ARG A 16 -16.18 28.19 2.50
C ARG A 16 -14.95 28.69 1.78
N TRP A 17 -14.98 28.59 0.45
CA TRP A 17 -14.00 29.19 -0.42
C TRP A 17 -14.45 30.61 -0.79
N THR A 18 -13.63 31.62 -0.49
CA THR A 18 -13.89 33.03 -0.85
C THR A 18 -13.37 33.35 -2.25
N ALA A 19 -12.31 32.65 -2.66
CA ALA A 19 -11.76 32.67 -4.01
C ALA A 19 -11.25 31.27 -4.39
N ALA A 20 -10.74 31.11 -5.62
CA ALA A 20 -10.23 29.84 -6.12
C ALA A 20 -9.16 29.20 -5.21
N GLU A 21 -8.34 30.02 -4.57
CA GLU A 21 -7.24 29.58 -3.68
C GLU A 21 -7.42 30.02 -2.23
N GLU A 22 -8.49 30.74 -1.89
CA GLU A 22 -8.66 31.37 -0.57
C GLU A 22 -9.84 30.75 0.20
N VAL A 23 -9.62 30.56 1.49
CA VAL A 23 -10.55 29.91 2.41
C VAL A 23 -10.93 30.89 3.52
N GLU A 24 -12.20 30.88 3.92
CA GLU A 24 -12.71 31.74 4.99
C GLU A 24 -12.16 31.35 6.37
N SER A 25 -11.99 32.36 7.22
CA SER A 25 -11.31 32.35 8.52
C SER A 25 -12.07 31.71 9.69
N SER A 26 -13.33 31.32 9.51
CA SER A 26 -14.24 31.14 10.64
C SER A 26 -14.07 29.83 11.43
N ARG A 27 -13.13 28.94 11.06
CA ARG A 27 -13.05 27.59 11.63
C ARG A 27 -11.83 27.40 12.52
N ARG A 28 -12.09 27.23 13.81
CA ARG A 28 -11.10 26.74 14.78
C ARG A 28 -10.62 25.33 14.46
N LEU A 29 -9.32 25.20 14.17
CA LEU A 29 -8.64 23.93 13.90
C LEU A 29 -7.86 23.51 15.16
N ASP A 30 -8.50 22.80 16.07
CA ASP A 30 -7.98 22.43 17.39
C ASP A 30 -7.77 20.91 17.57
N THR A 31 -8.18 20.08 16.61
CA THR A 31 -7.99 18.62 16.62
C THR A 31 -7.39 18.11 15.31
N LEU A 32 -6.65 17.00 15.39
CA LEU A 32 -6.05 16.38 14.20
C LEU A 32 -7.09 15.99 13.15
N ASP A 33 -8.30 15.61 13.56
CA ASP A 33 -9.38 15.25 12.63
C ASP A 33 -9.89 16.49 11.86
N LYS A 34 -10.08 17.62 12.55
CA LYS A 34 -10.44 18.89 11.89
C LYS A 34 -9.33 19.38 10.97
N LEU A 35 -8.07 19.28 11.41
CA LEU A 35 -6.91 19.63 10.56
C LEU A 35 -6.83 18.72 9.34
N LYS A 36 -6.97 17.40 9.50
CA LYS A 36 -6.94 16.45 8.39
C LYS A 36 -8.03 16.74 7.38
N ASP A 37 -9.25 17.01 7.85
CA ASP A 37 -10.39 17.38 7.02
C ASP A 37 -10.09 18.65 6.21
N TYR A 38 -9.64 19.73 6.86
CA TYR A 38 -9.17 20.95 6.18
C TYR A 38 -8.11 20.65 5.10
N LEU A 39 -7.06 19.91 5.47
CA LEU A 39 -5.95 19.56 4.56
C LEU A 39 -6.37 18.61 3.44
N ASP A 40 -7.40 17.77 3.61
CA ASP A 40 -7.93 16.94 2.53
C ASP A 40 -8.47 17.82 1.42
N TRP A 41 -9.30 18.83 1.75
CA TRP A 41 -9.89 19.72 0.75
C TRP A 41 -8.86 20.61 0.07
N VAL A 42 -7.96 21.23 0.86
CA VAL A 42 -6.92 22.11 0.31
C VAL A 42 -5.97 21.36 -0.61
N HIS A 43 -5.43 20.21 -0.16
CA HIS A 43 -4.48 19.46 -0.99
C HIS A 43 -5.14 18.80 -2.20
N ILE A 44 -6.39 18.31 -2.11
CA ILE A 44 -7.06 17.76 -3.29
C ILE A 44 -7.30 18.87 -4.32
N LYS A 45 -7.80 20.03 -3.89
CA LYS A 45 -8.06 21.16 -4.80
C LYS A 45 -6.77 21.64 -5.47
N GLN A 46 -5.74 21.95 -4.67
CA GLN A 46 -4.51 22.58 -5.16
C GLN A 46 -3.51 21.60 -5.78
N CYS A 47 -3.42 20.36 -5.29
CA CYS A 47 -2.40 19.42 -5.75
C CYS A 47 -2.92 18.35 -6.73
N ILE A 48 -4.23 18.14 -6.83
CA ILE A 48 -4.82 17.15 -7.73
C ILE A 48 -5.67 17.82 -8.81
N LEU A 49 -6.70 18.57 -8.42
CA LEU A 49 -7.70 19.11 -9.35
C LEU A 49 -7.16 20.26 -10.21
N LYS A 50 -6.44 21.21 -9.59
CA LYS A 50 -5.82 22.32 -10.31
C LYS A 50 -4.80 21.83 -11.35
N PRO A 51 -3.79 20.98 -11.02
CA PRO A 51 -2.88 20.45 -12.03
C PRO A 51 -3.57 19.60 -13.10
N PHE A 52 -4.65 18.88 -12.75
CA PHE A 52 -5.45 18.14 -13.74
C PHE A 52 -6.12 19.06 -14.77
N ALA A 53 -6.55 20.25 -14.35
CA ALA A 53 -7.16 21.24 -15.24
C ALA A 53 -6.13 22.06 -16.03
N GLU A 54 -4.97 22.36 -15.43
CA GLU A 54 -3.95 23.21 -16.05
C GLU A 54 -3.01 22.45 -17.00
N LEU A 55 -2.82 21.14 -16.80
CA LEU A 55 -1.92 20.33 -17.63
C LEU A 55 -2.72 19.50 -18.66
N PRO A 56 -2.52 19.73 -19.98
CA PRO A 56 -3.27 19.05 -21.03
C PRO A 56 -3.20 17.51 -20.93
N ASP A 57 -2.02 16.98 -20.65
CA ASP A 57 -1.75 15.54 -20.60
C ASP A 57 -1.61 15.02 -19.17
N TYR A 58 -2.42 15.53 -18.23
CA TYR A 58 -2.36 15.06 -16.85
C TYR A 58 -2.51 13.53 -16.79
N PRO A 59 -1.55 12.79 -16.21
CA PRO A 59 -1.55 11.35 -16.19
C PRO A 59 -2.48 10.84 -15.07
N LEU A 60 -3.67 10.34 -15.41
CA LEU A 60 -4.59 9.76 -14.43
C LEU A 60 -4.00 8.52 -13.73
N VAL A 61 -4.36 8.34 -12.46
CA VAL A 61 -3.96 7.15 -11.70
C VAL A 61 -4.87 5.99 -12.08
N GLU A 62 -4.28 4.83 -12.34
CA GLU A 62 -5.07 3.61 -12.52
C GLU A 62 -5.58 3.11 -11.17
N ALA A 63 -6.84 2.70 -11.09
CA ALA A 63 -7.45 2.20 -9.86
C ALA A 63 -6.61 1.12 -9.16
N ARG A 64 -5.95 0.26 -9.95
CA ARG A 64 -5.06 -0.81 -9.45
C ARG A 64 -3.80 -0.33 -8.75
N SER A 65 -3.33 0.89 -8.99
CA SER A 65 -2.15 1.45 -8.30
C SER A 65 -2.44 1.77 -6.83
N LEU A 66 -3.73 1.92 -6.47
CA LEU A 66 -4.16 2.07 -5.08
C LEU A 66 -4.30 0.73 -4.35
N LEU A 67 -4.00 -0.40 -4.99
CA LEU A 67 -4.14 -1.72 -4.38
C LEU A 67 -2.79 -2.20 -3.81
N PRO A 68 -2.78 -2.82 -2.60
CA PRO A 68 -1.54 -3.28 -1.97
C PRO A 68 -0.78 -4.32 -2.81
N SER A 69 0.54 -4.40 -2.57
CA SER A 69 1.59 -4.72 -3.55
C SER A 69 1.82 -3.56 -4.53
N PHE A 70 2.22 -2.41 -3.99
CA PHE A 70 2.45 -1.21 -4.77
C PHE A 70 3.64 -1.39 -5.72
N GLU A 71 3.44 -1.07 -6.98
CA GLU A 71 4.50 -1.08 -7.98
C GLU A 71 5.35 0.19 -7.85
N PRO A 72 6.67 0.10 -8.11
CA PRO A 72 7.48 1.28 -8.25
C PRO A 72 7.12 1.98 -9.57
N GLU A 73 6.59 3.19 -9.46
CA GLU A 73 6.43 4.08 -10.60
C GLU A 73 7.77 4.78 -10.85
N LEU A 74 8.48 4.31 -11.87
CA LEU A 74 9.83 4.78 -12.22
C LEU A 74 9.83 6.11 -12.97
N PHE A 75 8.69 6.48 -13.57
CA PHE A 75 8.55 7.72 -14.29
C PHE A 75 8.14 8.84 -13.33
N GLU A 76 8.88 9.95 -13.35
CA GLU A 76 8.62 11.11 -12.52
C GLU A 76 8.07 12.26 -13.35
N HIS A 77 6.85 12.70 -13.03
CA HIS A 77 6.20 13.81 -13.70
C HIS A 77 6.64 15.12 -13.05
N LYS A 78 7.78 15.67 -13.49
CA LYS A 78 8.43 16.85 -12.89
C LYS A 78 7.53 18.10 -12.81
N GLU A 79 6.54 18.21 -13.69
CA GLU A 79 5.58 19.31 -13.74
C GLU A 79 4.46 19.17 -12.68
N LEU A 80 4.31 17.99 -12.09
CA LEU A 80 3.31 17.74 -11.06
C LEU A 80 3.81 18.17 -9.68
N PRO A 81 2.90 18.55 -8.77
CA PRO A 81 3.29 18.92 -7.41
C PRO A 81 3.81 17.72 -6.63
N GLY A 82 4.77 17.98 -5.74
CA GLY A 82 5.24 17.02 -4.75
C GLY A 82 5.49 17.73 -3.44
N PHE A 83 5.07 17.14 -2.32
CA PHE A 83 5.23 17.75 -1.00
C PHE A 83 5.33 16.73 0.11
N LEU A 84 5.85 17.18 1.25
CA LEU A 84 5.85 16.47 2.50
C LEU A 84 5.38 17.43 3.59
N LEU A 85 4.52 16.97 4.47
CA LEU A 85 3.99 17.75 5.58
C LEU A 85 3.95 16.87 6.82
N VAL A 86 4.33 17.45 7.96
CA VAL A 86 4.11 16.86 9.27
C VAL A 86 3.32 17.83 10.14
N ALA A 87 2.34 17.31 10.87
CA ALA A 87 1.62 18.05 11.89
C ALA A 87 1.70 17.35 13.24
N PHE A 88 1.90 18.12 14.30
CA PHE A 88 1.99 17.67 15.70
C PHE A 88 0.84 18.21 16.53
N ASP A 89 0.13 17.34 17.24
CA ASP A 89 -0.96 17.72 18.15
C ASP A 89 -0.45 18.22 19.51
N ARG A 90 0.60 19.05 19.44
CA ARG A 90 1.30 19.74 20.53
C ARG A 90 2.14 20.89 19.92
N PRO A 91 2.57 21.86 20.74
CA PRO A 91 3.62 22.80 20.33
C PRO A 91 4.94 22.09 20.02
N VAL A 92 5.75 22.70 19.15
CA VAL A 92 7.04 22.18 18.69
C VAL A 92 8.14 23.06 19.25
N VAL A 93 9.13 22.42 19.89
CA VAL A 93 10.27 23.14 20.50
C VAL A 93 11.52 22.75 19.74
N PRO A 94 12.13 23.64 18.92
CA PRO A 94 13.20 23.26 17.99
C PRO A 94 14.36 22.48 18.61
N PHE A 95 14.72 22.78 19.87
CA PHE A 95 15.80 22.10 20.57
C PHE A 95 15.46 20.65 20.97
N GLU A 96 14.19 20.37 21.26
CA GLU A 96 13.72 19.05 21.70
C GLU A 96 13.36 18.14 20.53
N GLU A 97 13.19 18.71 19.33
CA GLU A 97 12.78 17.94 18.17
C GLU A 97 13.88 17.06 17.60
N VAL A 98 13.46 15.88 17.13
CA VAL A 98 14.33 14.90 16.46
C VAL A 98 14.60 15.24 14.99
N PHE A 99 14.23 16.44 14.55
CA PHE A 99 14.34 16.91 13.17
C PHE A 99 14.63 18.41 13.15
N GLN A 100 15.20 18.90 12.05
CA GLN A 100 15.54 20.31 11.88
C GLN A 100 14.54 20.98 10.94
N PHE A 101 14.18 22.23 11.21
CA PHE A 101 13.27 23.03 10.39
C PHE A 101 13.53 24.52 10.61
N ASP A 102 13.14 25.34 9.63
CA ASP A 102 13.15 26.79 9.80
C ASP A 102 11.84 27.19 10.49
N ARG A 103 11.94 27.70 11.72
CA ARG A 103 10.79 28.06 12.55
C ARG A 103 10.09 29.31 12.01
N LEU A 104 8.77 29.28 12.03
CA LEU A 104 7.91 30.45 11.90
C LEU A 104 7.29 30.77 13.26
N TYR A 105 7.19 32.05 13.58
CA TYR A 105 6.73 32.54 14.88
C TYR A 105 5.27 32.96 14.78
N ASN A 106 4.43 32.47 15.68
CA ASN A 106 3.06 32.94 15.81
C ASN A 106 3.07 34.26 16.59
N ILE A 107 2.32 35.26 16.12
CA ILE A 107 2.17 36.56 16.80
C ILE A 107 1.59 36.36 18.21
N MET A 108 0.76 35.33 18.38
CA MET A 108 0.03 35.04 19.62
C MET A 108 0.84 34.24 20.65
N ASP A 109 2.01 33.70 20.28
CA ASP A 109 2.90 32.99 21.21
C ASP A 109 3.64 34.01 22.09
N ALA A 110 3.10 34.29 23.28
CA ALA A 110 3.84 34.99 24.33
C ALA A 110 5.02 34.10 24.75
N GLY A 111 6.25 34.54 24.50
CA GLY A 111 7.46 33.74 24.78
C GLY A 111 7.52 33.27 26.23
N ASP A 112 7.83 31.99 26.44
CA ASP A 112 8.10 31.45 27.77
C ASP A 112 9.42 32.03 28.32
N GLY A 113 9.36 32.72 29.45
CA GLY A 113 10.51 33.24 30.19
C GLY A 113 10.71 34.76 30.09
N SER A 114 11.85 35.25 30.60
CA SER A 114 12.19 36.67 30.82
C SER A 114 12.18 37.59 29.58
N GLN A 115 11.86 37.07 28.39
CA GLN A 115 11.54 37.83 27.17
C GLN A 115 10.05 38.25 27.07
N ALA A 116 9.18 37.76 27.96
CA ALA A 116 7.78 38.21 28.07
C ALA A 116 7.62 39.72 28.38
N LEU A 117 8.71 40.41 28.74
CA LEU A 117 8.73 41.87 28.96
C LEU A 117 8.85 42.69 27.66
N SER A 118 9.09 42.06 26.52
CA SER A 118 9.03 42.71 25.21
C SER A 118 8.08 41.93 24.32
N CYS A 119 6.85 42.43 24.14
CA CYS A 119 6.04 42.00 22.99
C CYS A 119 6.89 42.24 21.74
N PRO A 120 7.30 41.21 20.98
CA PRO A 120 7.91 41.46 19.68
C PRO A 120 6.87 42.23 18.85
N LEU A 121 7.27 43.37 18.29
CA LEU A 121 6.38 44.15 17.42
C LEU A 121 5.85 43.23 16.32
N GLU A 122 4.53 43.14 16.17
CA GLU A 122 3.85 42.22 15.24
C GLU A 122 4.47 42.29 13.83
N ASN A 123 4.77 43.51 13.37
CA ASN A 123 5.42 43.76 12.09
C ASN A 123 6.79 43.08 11.97
N ASN A 124 7.60 43.07 13.03
CA ASN A 124 8.91 42.41 13.00
C ASN A 124 8.77 40.89 12.88
N VAL A 125 7.76 40.31 13.55
CA VAL A 125 7.46 38.87 13.47
C VAL A 125 7.02 38.50 12.05
N VAL A 126 6.11 39.28 11.47
CA VAL A 126 5.63 39.10 10.10
C VAL A 126 6.79 39.23 9.11
N GLU A 127 7.58 40.30 9.20
CA GLU A 127 8.75 40.52 8.32
C GLU A 127 9.77 39.38 8.43
N GLN A 128 10.04 38.89 9.63
CA GLN A 128 10.94 37.76 9.86
C GLN A 128 10.40 36.47 9.23
N ASN A 129 9.12 36.15 9.42
CA ASN A 129 8.49 34.97 8.82
C ASN A 129 8.51 35.04 7.29
N ILE A 130 8.17 36.20 6.72
CA ILE A 130 8.23 36.45 5.27
C ILE A 130 9.65 36.30 4.75
N HIS A 131 10.66 36.84 5.46
CA HIS A 131 12.06 36.68 5.10
C HIS A 131 12.49 35.20 5.13
N THR A 132 12.10 34.45 6.16
CA THR A 132 12.41 33.03 6.30
C THR A 132 11.88 32.23 5.11
N VAL A 133 10.60 32.41 4.74
CA VAL A 133 10.01 31.74 3.57
C VAL A 133 10.71 32.17 2.28
N ARG A 134 10.89 33.48 2.07
CA ARG A 134 11.53 34.03 0.87
C ARG A 134 12.94 33.47 0.67
N SER A 135 13.71 33.27 1.73
CA SER A 135 15.09 32.78 1.66
C SER A 135 15.19 31.36 1.09
N ARG A 136 14.12 30.56 1.18
CA ARG A 136 14.03 29.20 0.65
C ARG A 136 13.33 29.11 -0.70
N LEU A 137 12.69 30.17 -1.15
CA LEU A 137 11.98 30.20 -2.43
C LEU A 137 12.91 30.43 -3.62
N PRO A 138 12.68 29.74 -4.76
CA PRO A 138 13.34 30.07 -6.01
C PRO A 138 13.12 31.55 -6.39
N LYS A 139 14.17 32.19 -6.95
CA LYS A 139 14.15 33.63 -7.28
C LYS A 139 12.91 34.07 -8.09
N LYS A 140 12.46 33.22 -9.02
CA LYS A 140 11.29 33.48 -9.88
C LYS A 140 9.97 33.70 -9.12
N PHE A 141 9.85 33.23 -7.88
CA PHE A 141 8.63 33.39 -7.07
C PHE A 141 8.74 34.47 -5.99
N GLN A 142 9.92 35.02 -5.73
CA GLN A 142 10.12 35.90 -4.57
C GLN A 142 9.34 37.21 -4.68
N GLU A 143 9.33 37.85 -5.86
CA GLU A 143 8.60 39.11 -6.05
C GLU A 143 7.08 38.91 -5.97
N ASP A 144 6.57 37.86 -6.60
CA ASP A 144 5.15 37.49 -6.56
C ASP A 144 4.69 37.15 -5.13
N PHE A 145 5.51 36.39 -4.40
CA PHE A 145 5.30 36.09 -2.98
C PHE A 145 5.21 37.35 -2.12
N LEU A 146 6.14 38.30 -2.28
CA LEU A 146 6.15 39.55 -1.53
C LEU A 146 4.95 40.43 -1.85
N LYS A 147 4.53 40.50 -3.11
CA LYS A 147 3.32 41.25 -3.50
C LYS A 147 2.07 40.68 -2.82
N ARG A 148 2.01 39.36 -2.65
CA ARG A 148 0.83 38.68 -2.08
C ARG A 148 0.82 38.66 -0.55
N PHE A 149 1.98 38.49 0.09
CA PHE A 149 2.10 38.21 1.52
C PHE A 149 2.98 39.19 2.31
N GLY A 150 3.58 40.21 1.68
CA GLY A 150 4.62 41.04 2.30
C GLY A 150 4.25 41.70 3.63
N SER A 151 2.95 41.88 3.92
CA SER A 151 2.42 42.40 5.19
C SER A 151 1.37 41.49 5.83
N LYS A 152 1.27 40.22 5.43
CA LYS A 152 0.29 39.26 5.95
C LYS A 152 0.97 38.23 6.85
N ASP A 153 0.29 37.86 7.94
CA ASP A 153 0.75 36.74 8.75
C ASP A 153 0.45 35.39 8.06
N ILE A 154 1.51 34.79 7.53
CA ILE A 154 1.47 33.50 6.82
C ILE A 154 1.33 32.28 7.75
N THR A 155 1.38 32.47 9.07
CA THR A 155 1.31 31.35 10.02
C THR A 155 -0.12 30.85 10.24
N TYR A 156 -1.13 31.71 10.08
CA TYR A 156 -2.53 31.30 10.13
C TYR A 156 -2.89 30.35 8.99
N LEU A 157 -3.60 29.26 9.32
CA LEU A 157 -3.94 28.24 8.34
C LEU A 157 -4.88 28.71 7.23
N GLU A 158 -5.58 29.82 7.42
CA GLU A 158 -6.38 30.49 6.38
C GLU A 158 -5.53 30.90 5.18
N ASN A 159 -4.30 31.33 5.46
CA ASN A 159 -3.31 31.70 4.45
C ASN A 159 -2.57 30.48 3.89
N TYR A 160 -2.78 29.27 4.43
CA TYR A 160 -2.08 28.06 3.96
C TYR A 160 -2.44 27.68 2.52
N ALA A 161 -3.73 27.72 2.16
CA ALA A 161 -4.18 27.39 0.81
C ALA A 161 -3.54 28.27 -0.29
N PRO A 162 -3.54 29.62 -0.18
CA PRO A 162 -2.85 30.47 -1.16
C PRO A 162 -1.32 30.39 -1.05
N LEU A 163 -0.78 30.10 0.13
CA LEU A 163 0.67 29.93 0.35
C LEU A 163 1.21 28.63 -0.28
N LEU A 164 0.35 27.62 -0.43
CA LEU A 164 0.74 26.29 -0.92
C LEU A 164 1.44 26.33 -2.27
N ARG A 165 1.06 27.24 -3.18
CA ARG A 165 1.75 27.45 -4.46
C ARG A 165 3.25 27.66 -4.32
N TYR A 166 3.68 28.37 -3.28
CA TYR A 166 5.09 28.63 -3.00
C TYR A 166 5.75 27.48 -2.25
N LEU A 167 5.01 26.88 -1.32
CA LEU A 167 5.48 25.76 -0.50
C LEU A 167 5.73 24.48 -1.32
N LEU A 168 4.99 24.29 -2.42
CA LEU A 168 5.18 23.17 -3.35
C LEU A 168 6.49 23.27 -4.16
N GLU A 169 7.09 24.45 -4.22
CA GLU A 169 8.37 24.69 -4.90
C GLU A 169 9.57 24.50 -3.96
N MET A 170 9.31 24.04 -2.73
CA MET A 170 10.33 23.68 -1.75
C MET A 170 10.50 22.16 -1.69
N ASP A 171 11.75 21.68 -1.60
CA ASP A 171 12.03 20.24 -1.63
C ASP A 171 11.70 19.51 -0.32
N ARG A 172 11.58 20.25 0.79
CA ARG A 172 11.52 19.75 2.17
C ARG A 172 10.17 19.97 2.84
N ALA A 173 9.99 19.38 4.02
CA ALA A 173 8.68 19.27 4.62
C ALA A 173 8.18 20.58 5.24
N HIS A 174 6.85 20.76 5.27
CA HIS A 174 6.18 21.81 6.05
C HIS A 174 5.84 21.26 7.43
N VAL A 175 5.83 22.14 8.43
CA VAL A 175 5.55 21.79 9.84
C VAL A 175 4.32 22.57 10.30
N ILE A 176 3.31 21.84 10.75
CA ILE A 176 2.12 22.38 11.40
C ILE A 176 2.12 21.93 12.86
N SER A 177 1.71 22.81 13.76
CA SER A 177 1.60 22.44 15.17
C SER A 177 0.62 23.30 15.92
N LYS A 178 0.38 22.94 17.17
CA LYS A 178 -0.45 23.76 18.05
C LYS A 178 0.32 24.95 18.61
N ASP A 179 -0.36 26.08 18.67
CA ASP A 179 0.06 27.25 19.43
C ASP A 179 -0.32 27.13 20.92
N ALA A 180 -0.04 28.18 21.70
CA ALA A 180 -0.41 28.27 23.11
C ALA A 180 -1.92 28.14 23.39
N TYR A 181 -2.79 28.44 22.41
CA TYR A 181 -4.25 28.35 22.51
C TYR A 181 -4.80 27.00 22.03
N GLY A 182 -3.91 26.09 21.62
CA GLY A 182 -4.25 24.76 21.14
C GLY A 182 -4.79 24.74 19.71
N GLU A 183 -4.60 25.81 18.94
CA GLU A 183 -4.97 25.89 17.52
C GLU A 183 -3.80 25.56 16.61
N PHE A 184 -4.08 24.88 15.51
CA PHE A 184 -3.07 24.54 14.52
C PHE A 184 -2.68 25.76 13.68
N HIS A 185 -1.37 25.98 13.55
CA HIS A 185 -0.78 26.99 12.69
C HIS A 185 0.42 26.42 11.92
N LEU A 186 0.85 27.10 10.86
CA LEU A 186 2.10 26.78 10.17
C LEU A 186 3.27 27.26 11.05
N SER A 187 3.97 26.32 11.67
CA SER A 187 5.04 26.60 12.63
C SER A 187 6.43 26.47 12.05
N GLY A 188 6.55 25.93 10.84
CA GLY A 188 7.84 25.81 10.20
C GLY A 188 7.79 25.36 8.75
N ILE A 189 8.91 25.59 8.07
CA ILE A 189 9.15 25.16 6.69
C ILE A 189 10.51 24.48 6.57
N TYR A 190 10.77 23.93 5.39
CA TYR A 190 12.07 23.38 5.01
C TYR A 190 12.59 22.26 5.95
N ALA A 191 11.67 21.46 6.52
CA ALA A 191 11.99 20.48 7.54
C ALA A 191 12.66 19.21 7.00
N SER A 192 13.69 18.75 7.73
CA SER A 192 14.50 17.56 7.45
C SER A 192 14.04 16.35 8.26
N LEU A 193 13.16 15.52 7.72
CA LEU A 193 12.63 14.36 8.46
C LEU A 193 13.61 13.17 8.39
N PRO A 194 14.18 12.70 9.53
CA PRO A 194 15.13 11.60 9.52
C PRO A 194 14.50 10.26 9.12
N ALA A 195 15.20 9.50 8.29
CA ALA A 195 14.75 8.22 7.78
C ALA A 195 15.43 7.01 8.44
N ASP A 196 16.72 7.07 8.78
CA ASP A 196 17.49 5.96 9.40
C ASP A 196 17.24 4.57 8.77
N LEU A 197 17.19 4.52 7.43
CA LEU A 197 16.70 3.38 6.65
C LEU A 197 17.41 2.06 6.97
N ASP A 198 18.74 2.05 6.93
CA ASP A 198 19.54 0.83 7.13
C ASP A 198 19.29 0.22 8.52
N SER A 199 19.26 1.06 9.55
CA SER A 199 18.97 0.65 10.93
C SER A 199 17.57 0.06 11.07
N GLU A 200 16.57 0.68 10.45
CA GLU A 200 15.19 0.18 10.51
C GLU A 200 15.00 -1.12 9.72
N ILE A 201 15.64 -1.28 8.56
CA ILE A 201 15.63 -2.53 7.80
C ILE A 201 16.26 -3.65 8.63
N LYS A 202 17.45 -3.43 9.19
CA LYS A 202 18.15 -4.45 10.00
C LYS A 202 17.34 -4.84 11.24
N ARG A 203 16.83 -3.87 12.01
CA ARG A 203 15.98 -4.13 13.18
C ARG A 203 14.71 -4.89 12.81
N PHE A 204 14.07 -4.52 11.70
CA PHE A 204 12.85 -5.18 11.25
C PHE A 204 13.10 -6.61 10.74
N GLY A 205 14.17 -6.82 9.98
CA GLY A 205 14.55 -8.14 9.49
C GLY A 205 14.97 -9.11 10.60
N LEU A 206 15.67 -8.62 11.64
CA LEU A 206 15.97 -9.41 12.84
C LEU A 206 14.69 -9.79 13.60
N ARG A 207 13.78 -8.83 13.80
CA ARG A 207 12.50 -9.07 14.51
C ARG A 207 11.59 -10.07 13.79
N THR A 208 11.60 -10.07 12.46
CA THR A 208 10.82 -11.00 11.64
C THR A 208 11.50 -12.36 11.49
N GLY A 209 12.73 -12.52 11.99
CA GLY A 209 13.54 -13.72 11.81
C GLY A 209 14.01 -13.91 10.38
N LYS A 210 13.89 -12.90 9.50
CA LYS A 210 14.41 -12.96 8.13
C LYS A 210 15.90 -12.68 8.08
N PHE A 211 16.47 -11.99 9.07
CA PHE A 211 17.91 -11.83 9.26
C PHE A 211 18.41 -12.57 10.51
N ALA A 212 19.70 -12.87 10.54
CA ALA A 212 20.41 -13.37 11.71
C ALA A 212 21.76 -12.65 11.85
N PRO A 213 22.25 -12.37 13.07
CA PRO A 213 23.56 -11.76 13.27
C PRO A 213 24.67 -12.61 12.64
N GLY A 214 25.57 -11.97 11.87
CA GLY A 214 26.71 -12.65 11.22
C GLY A 214 26.37 -13.44 9.94
N ASP A 215 25.10 -13.57 9.54
CA ASP A 215 24.68 -14.33 8.37
C ASP A 215 24.41 -13.41 7.16
N ASN A 216 25.48 -13.06 6.44
CA ASN A 216 25.42 -12.17 5.27
C ASN A 216 24.60 -12.78 4.12
N ALA A 217 24.74 -14.08 3.87
CA ALA A 217 24.01 -14.76 2.79
C ALA A 217 22.49 -14.72 3.03
N ARG A 218 22.04 -14.86 4.29
CA ARG A 218 20.63 -14.69 4.64
C ARG A 218 20.17 -13.25 4.54
N TYR A 219 21.00 -12.29 4.94
CA TYR A 219 20.70 -10.86 4.76
C TYR A 219 20.47 -10.53 3.28
N GLU A 220 21.40 -10.88 2.39
CA GLU A 220 21.31 -10.57 0.96
C GLU A 220 20.07 -11.16 0.30
N ARG A 221 19.75 -12.41 0.59
CA ARG A 221 18.56 -13.10 0.07
C ARG A 221 17.25 -12.43 0.51
N ASN A 222 17.19 -11.93 1.74
CA ASN A 222 15.94 -11.42 2.32
C ASN A 222 15.84 -9.89 2.35
N ARG A 223 16.90 -9.12 2.06
CA ARG A 223 16.90 -7.66 2.27
C ARG A 223 15.80 -6.96 1.50
N LEU A 224 15.61 -7.35 0.24
CA LEU A 224 14.64 -6.71 -0.65
C LEU A 224 13.22 -6.97 -0.18
N PHE A 225 12.97 -8.21 0.25
CA PHE A 225 11.71 -8.61 0.84
C PHE A 225 11.39 -7.79 2.11
N VAL A 226 12.33 -7.74 3.06
CA VAL A 226 12.18 -7.01 4.33
C VAL A 226 11.92 -5.53 4.07
N TYR A 227 12.67 -4.91 3.15
CA TYR A 227 12.50 -3.52 2.80
C TYR A 227 11.14 -3.26 2.13
N GLN A 228 10.74 -4.09 1.17
CA GLN A 228 9.46 -3.96 0.50
C GLN A 228 8.30 -4.11 1.48
N PHE A 229 8.32 -5.14 2.34
CA PHE A 229 7.28 -5.33 3.35
C PHE A 229 7.21 -4.15 4.31
N LEU A 230 8.36 -3.64 4.75
CA LEU A 230 8.43 -2.47 5.62
C LEU A 230 7.79 -1.25 4.96
N MET A 231 8.12 -0.93 3.71
CA MET A 231 7.55 0.21 3.00
C MET A 231 6.06 0.03 2.69
N GLU A 232 5.66 -1.18 2.31
CA GLU A 232 4.26 -1.49 2.06
C GLU A 232 3.40 -1.28 3.31
N LEU A 233 3.90 -1.51 4.54
CA LEU A 233 3.13 -1.23 5.77
C LEU A 233 2.69 0.24 5.90
N TYR A 234 3.43 1.14 5.28
CA TYR A 234 3.18 2.59 5.28
C TYR A 234 2.60 3.09 3.96
N GLY A 235 2.18 2.18 3.06
CA GLY A 235 1.51 2.55 1.82
C GLY A 235 2.45 2.85 0.65
N PHE A 236 3.73 2.52 0.71
CA PHE A 236 4.67 2.93 -0.35
C PHE A 236 5.35 1.75 -1.05
N SER A 237 5.73 1.99 -2.31
CA SER A 237 6.75 1.24 -3.03
C SER A 237 8.14 1.87 -2.79
N ILE A 238 9.21 1.13 -3.08
CA ILE A 238 10.60 1.59 -2.95
C ILE A 238 10.94 2.45 -4.17
N VAL A 239 10.88 3.79 -4.05
CA VAL A 239 11.14 4.71 -5.18
C VAL A 239 11.83 6.01 -4.75
N SER A 240 11.21 6.79 -3.86
CA SER A 240 11.65 8.16 -3.56
C SER A 240 12.10 8.33 -2.11
N GLU A 241 13.07 9.20 -1.88
CA GLU A 241 13.51 9.61 -0.53
C GLU A 241 12.36 10.21 0.28
N ARG A 242 11.54 11.09 -0.32
CA ARG A 242 10.41 11.75 0.36
C ARG A 242 9.41 10.75 0.96
N ARG A 243 9.03 9.72 0.21
CA ARG A 243 8.17 8.62 0.71
C ARG A 243 8.86 7.80 1.80
N THR A 244 10.16 7.55 1.65
CA THR A 244 10.96 6.82 2.65
C THR A 244 11.04 7.60 3.96
N ALA A 245 11.30 8.91 3.89
CA ALA A 245 11.28 9.81 5.02
C ALA A 245 9.89 9.85 5.69
N ALA A 246 8.81 9.99 4.91
CA ALA A 246 7.44 9.95 5.45
C ALA A 246 7.14 8.64 6.21
N ALA A 247 7.49 7.49 5.62
CA ALA A 247 7.26 6.18 6.21
C ALA A 247 8.04 5.97 7.51
N LEU A 248 9.34 6.29 7.50
CA LEU A 248 10.23 5.99 8.63
C LEU A 248 10.09 7.04 9.75
N PHE A 249 9.83 8.30 9.40
CA PHE A 249 9.54 9.33 10.38
C PHE A 249 8.20 9.06 11.08
N SER A 250 7.13 8.77 10.34
CA SER A 250 5.83 8.41 10.95
C SER A 250 5.93 7.15 11.82
N ARG A 251 6.76 6.17 11.43
CA ARG A 251 7.09 5.00 12.26
C ARG A 251 7.75 5.38 13.57
N ARG A 252 8.72 6.30 13.54
CA ARG A 252 9.42 6.81 14.72
C ARG A 252 8.44 7.52 15.65
N LEU A 253 7.67 8.47 15.12
CA LEU A 253 6.65 9.21 15.88
C LEU A 253 5.64 8.26 16.54
N PHE A 254 5.15 7.26 15.80
CA PHE A 254 4.20 6.28 16.32
C PHE A 254 4.79 5.45 17.48
N ARG A 255 6.08 5.10 17.43
CA ARG A 255 6.76 4.40 18.53
C ARG A 255 6.98 5.29 19.75
N MET A 256 7.13 6.59 19.55
CA MET A 256 7.24 7.59 20.63
C MET A 256 5.88 7.87 21.29
N GLY A 257 4.77 7.36 20.73
CA GLY A 257 3.42 7.64 21.24
C GLY A 257 2.90 9.02 20.86
N GLU A 258 3.53 9.68 19.88
CA GLU A 258 3.14 11.01 19.43
C GLU A 258 1.76 10.99 18.76
N ARG A 259 1.01 12.09 18.94
CA ARG A 259 -0.21 12.37 18.17
C ARG A 259 0.16 13.25 16.99
N PHE A 260 0.07 12.68 15.78
CA PHE A 260 0.61 13.30 14.57
C PHE A 260 -0.20 12.99 13.30
N LEU A 261 0.06 13.79 12.28
CA LEU A 261 -0.37 13.60 10.90
C LEU A 261 0.84 13.83 9.97
N VAL A 262 1.19 12.86 9.13
CA VAL A 262 2.18 13.02 8.05
C VAL A 262 1.47 12.87 6.71
N ARG A 263 1.63 13.83 5.81
CA ARG A 263 1.06 13.80 4.46
C ARG A 263 2.18 13.91 3.43
N VAL A 264 2.09 13.13 2.38
CA VAL A 264 3.09 13.13 1.31
C VAL A 264 2.44 12.91 -0.04
N MET A 265 2.91 13.64 -1.04
CA MET A 265 2.60 13.41 -2.44
C MET A 265 3.91 13.35 -3.23
N GLY A 266 4.10 12.27 -3.99
CA GLY A 266 5.21 12.14 -4.92
C GLY A 266 4.79 12.48 -6.34
N GLN A 267 5.73 13.03 -7.11
CA GLN A 267 5.51 13.36 -8.53
C GLN A 267 5.25 12.12 -9.39
N SER A 268 5.77 10.95 -8.99
CA SER A 268 5.49 9.70 -9.71
C SER A 268 4.09 9.14 -9.40
N ASP A 269 3.73 8.92 -8.14
CA ASP A 269 2.48 8.20 -7.76
C ASP A 269 1.23 9.06 -7.80
N ARG A 270 1.37 10.40 -7.86
CA ARG A 270 0.25 11.35 -8.05
C ARG A 270 -0.88 11.18 -7.03
N THR A 271 -0.50 10.65 -5.86
CA THR A 271 -1.40 10.18 -4.83
C THR A 271 -1.00 10.84 -3.53
N ILE A 272 -1.96 11.48 -2.87
CA ILE A 272 -1.74 12.01 -1.52
C ILE A 272 -1.85 10.84 -0.56
N THR A 273 -0.75 10.48 0.08
CA THR A 273 -0.71 9.47 1.14
C THR A 273 -0.72 10.15 2.51
N THR A 274 -1.63 9.75 3.36
CA THR A 274 -1.78 10.26 4.73
C THR A 274 -1.49 9.15 5.74
N LEU A 275 -0.59 9.46 6.68
CA LEU A 275 -0.19 8.62 7.81
C LEU A 275 -0.58 9.32 9.10
N SER A 276 -1.42 8.72 9.93
CA SER A 276 -1.84 9.37 11.18
C SER A 276 -1.78 8.45 12.39
N SER A 277 -1.51 9.04 13.54
CA SER A 277 -1.81 8.42 14.83
C SER A 277 -3.33 8.29 14.95
N HIS A 278 -3.83 7.13 15.37
CA HIS A 278 -5.27 6.92 15.57
C HIS A 278 -5.48 6.06 16.82
N PRO A 279 -6.47 6.37 17.70
CA PRO A 279 -6.66 5.64 18.95
C PRO A 279 -6.86 4.12 18.78
N GLN A 280 -7.51 3.72 17.69
CA GLN A 280 -7.72 2.30 17.37
C GLN A 280 -6.50 1.61 16.77
N ALA A 281 -5.50 2.37 16.30
CA ALA A 281 -4.32 1.83 15.66
C ALA A 281 -3.27 1.48 16.73
N LYS A 282 -3.04 0.19 16.97
CA LYS A 282 -2.17 -0.29 18.06
C LYS A 282 -0.74 -0.63 17.65
N THR A 283 -0.47 -0.79 16.36
CA THR A 283 0.82 -1.36 15.89
C THR A 283 1.51 -0.50 14.84
N TYR A 284 0.74 0.17 14.00
CA TYR A 284 1.23 1.01 12.91
C TYR A 284 0.32 2.24 12.79
N PRO A 285 0.81 3.38 12.30
CA PRO A 285 -0.05 4.52 11.98
C PRO A 285 -1.06 4.13 10.89
N ARG A 286 -2.23 4.77 10.89
CA ARG A 286 -3.27 4.55 9.87
C ARG A 286 -2.79 5.08 8.52
N VAL A 287 -3.06 4.35 7.44
CA VAL A 287 -2.71 4.74 6.06
C VAL A 287 -3.98 5.00 5.26
N GLU A 288 -4.00 6.14 4.56
CA GLU A 288 -5.02 6.50 3.57
C GLU A 288 -4.34 7.05 2.32
N LYS A 289 -4.94 6.81 1.15
CA LYS A 289 -4.48 7.35 -0.12
C LYS A 289 -5.62 8.02 -0.87
N VAL A 290 -5.38 9.20 -1.44
CA VAL A 290 -6.33 9.91 -2.29
C VAL A 290 -5.70 10.19 -3.64
N ALA A 291 -6.38 9.85 -4.73
CA ALA A 291 -5.92 10.09 -6.08
C ALA A 291 -7.09 10.42 -7.02
N LEU A 292 -6.77 11.04 -8.16
CA LEU A 292 -7.68 11.16 -9.28
C LEU A 292 -7.54 9.92 -10.18
N VAL A 293 -8.59 9.11 -10.22
CA VAL A 293 -8.58 7.79 -10.79
C VAL A 293 -9.45 7.73 -12.04
N ARG A 294 -8.97 7.04 -13.07
CA ARG A 294 -9.79 6.66 -14.23
C ARG A 294 -10.64 5.44 -13.86
N VAL A 295 -11.96 5.57 -13.96
CA VAL A 295 -12.89 4.44 -13.91
C VAL A 295 -12.82 3.69 -15.24
N ASP A 296 -12.71 2.37 -15.16
CA ASP A 296 -12.64 1.53 -16.35
C ASP A 296 -13.98 1.53 -17.10
N GLU A 297 -13.94 1.59 -18.43
CA GLU A 297 -15.14 1.70 -19.29
C GLU A 297 -16.07 0.48 -19.20
N ASP A 298 -15.54 -0.65 -18.77
CA ASP A 298 -16.31 -1.88 -18.55
C ASP A 298 -17.18 -1.83 -17.28
N GLN A 299 -16.91 -0.91 -16.35
CA GLN A 299 -17.70 -0.72 -15.12
C GLN A 299 -18.97 0.10 -15.37
N LYS A 300 -19.81 -0.34 -16.31
CA LYS A 300 -21.01 0.40 -16.78
C LYS A 300 -21.95 0.80 -15.65
N GLU A 301 -22.23 -0.11 -14.72
CA GLU A 301 -23.11 0.17 -13.57
C GLU A 301 -22.51 1.24 -12.65
N ALA A 302 -21.21 1.15 -12.34
CA ALA A 302 -20.52 2.15 -11.53
C ALA A 302 -20.54 3.52 -12.24
N ILE A 303 -20.25 3.55 -13.55
CA ILE A 303 -20.30 4.77 -14.36
C ILE A 303 -21.70 5.40 -14.33
N GLU A 304 -22.76 4.62 -14.51
CA GLU A 304 -24.13 5.12 -14.47
C GLU A 304 -24.48 5.71 -13.10
N GLN A 305 -24.11 5.03 -12.02
CA GLN A 305 -24.35 5.51 -10.65
C GLN A 305 -23.54 6.77 -10.32
N LEU A 306 -22.30 6.87 -10.79
CA LEU A 306 -21.43 8.04 -10.63
C LEU A 306 -21.95 9.24 -11.42
N GLU A 307 -22.47 8.99 -12.63
CA GLU A 307 -23.04 10.00 -13.51
C GLU A 307 -24.33 10.58 -12.93
N LYS A 308 -25.26 9.71 -12.49
CA LYS A 308 -26.49 10.14 -11.80
C LYS A 308 -26.21 10.99 -10.56
N GLY A 309 -25.13 10.69 -9.84
CA GLY A 309 -24.73 11.40 -8.63
C GLY A 309 -23.79 12.59 -8.83
N GLY A 310 -23.35 12.90 -10.05
CA GLY A 310 -22.44 14.03 -10.31
C GLY A 310 -21.01 13.85 -9.76
N PHE A 311 -20.52 12.62 -9.61
CA PHE A 311 -19.22 12.32 -9.01
C PHE A 311 -18.02 12.48 -9.96
N PHE A 312 -18.26 12.64 -11.26
CA PHE A 312 -17.19 12.82 -12.25
C PHE A 312 -16.56 14.20 -12.14
N VAL A 313 -15.23 14.23 -12.01
CA VAL A 313 -14.41 15.42 -12.28
C VAL A 313 -14.33 15.64 -13.78
N ASP A 314 -14.10 14.59 -14.57
CA ASP A 314 -14.17 14.67 -16.01
C ASP A 314 -14.87 13.44 -16.57
N ARG A 315 -16.06 13.67 -17.14
CA ARG A 315 -16.87 12.60 -17.72
C ARG A 315 -16.22 11.98 -18.96
N LYS A 316 -15.50 12.76 -19.77
CA LYS A 316 -14.87 12.25 -21.01
C LYS A 316 -13.74 11.28 -20.70
N ARG A 317 -13.00 11.55 -19.63
CA ARG A 317 -11.87 10.72 -19.18
C ARG A 317 -12.24 9.73 -18.07
N ASN A 318 -13.53 9.62 -17.72
CA ASN A 318 -14.04 8.84 -16.60
C ASN A 318 -13.28 9.10 -15.28
N ALA A 319 -12.90 10.35 -15.03
CA ALA A 319 -12.05 10.72 -13.90
C ALA A 319 -12.88 11.01 -12.64
N VAL A 320 -12.55 10.34 -11.53
CA VAL A 320 -13.19 10.52 -10.22
C VAL A 320 -12.16 10.63 -9.10
N LEU A 321 -12.50 11.33 -8.02
CA LEU A 321 -11.69 11.36 -6.80
C LEU A 321 -11.96 10.09 -5.99
N LEU A 322 -10.90 9.32 -5.74
CA LEU A 322 -10.99 8.07 -5.01
C LEU A 322 -10.04 8.09 -3.81
N ARG A 323 -10.60 7.84 -2.62
CA ARG A 323 -9.85 7.59 -1.40
C ARG A 323 -9.89 6.11 -1.03
N ALA A 324 -8.72 5.52 -0.83
CA ALA A 324 -8.54 4.16 -0.33
C ALA A 324 -8.04 4.20 1.12
N VAL A 325 -8.71 3.44 2.00
CA VAL A 325 -8.31 3.31 3.40
C VAL A 325 -7.84 1.88 3.65
N TYR A 326 -6.69 1.76 4.29
CA TYR A 326 -6.03 0.47 4.44
C TYR A 326 -6.00 -0.02 5.89
N ARG A 327 -5.77 -1.33 6.01
CA ARG A 327 -5.48 -2.03 7.26
C ARG A 327 -4.15 -2.75 7.14
N GLN A 328 -3.26 -2.48 8.07
CA GLN A 328 -1.97 -3.15 8.21
C GLN A 328 -2.09 -4.51 8.88
N HIS A 329 -1.23 -5.44 8.46
CA HIS A 329 -1.08 -6.74 9.08
C HIS A 329 0.34 -6.94 9.58
N LYS A 330 0.47 -7.51 10.78
CA LYS A 330 1.78 -7.94 11.28
C LYS A 330 2.31 -9.06 10.38
N PHE A 331 3.63 -9.09 10.21
CA PHE A 331 4.29 -10.20 9.55
C PHE A 331 4.00 -11.51 10.30
N ASN A 332 3.61 -12.55 9.57
CA ASN A 332 3.39 -13.89 10.11
C ASN A 332 4.16 -14.91 9.25
N PRO A 333 5.22 -15.55 9.77
CA PRO A 333 6.04 -16.50 9.02
C PRO A 333 5.29 -17.81 8.70
N LYS A 334 4.19 -18.10 9.39
CA LYS A 334 3.39 -19.34 9.20
C LYS A 334 2.25 -19.16 8.19
N ASN A 335 1.94 -17.93 7.80
CA ASN A 335 0.85 -17.66 6.87
C ASN A 335 1.33 -17.89 5.45
N VAL A 336 0.77 -18.86 4.72
CA VAL A 336 1.25 -19.19 3.36
C VAL A 336 0.93 -18.09 2.34
N ARG A 337 0.03 -17.17 2.70
CA ARG A 337 -0.12 -15.87 2.04
C ARG A 337 1.01 -14.89 2.41
N GLN A 338 2.21 -15.37 2.77
CA GLN A 338 3.32 -14.59 3.33
C GLN A 338 3.35 -13.21 2.64
N ASP A 339 3.49 -12.16 3.47
CA ASP A 339 3.91 -10.82 3.05
C ASP A 339 2.82 -9.77 2.76
N ARG A 340 1.56 -10.00 3.11
CA ARG A 340 0.55 -8.93 2.99
C ARG A 340 0.72 -7.88 4.09
N ALA A 341 1.53 -6.86 3.85
CA ALA A 341 1.67 -5.73 4.76
C ALA A 341 0.35 -4.93 4.89
N LEU A 342 -0.43 -4.80 3.81
CA LEU A 342 -1.66 -4.00 3.76
C LEU A 342 -2.83 -4.70 3.06
N SER A 343 -4.05 -4.36 3.49
CA SER A 343 -5.31 -4.66 2.81
C SER A 343 -6.18 -3.43 2.66
N THR A 344 -6.85 -3.26 1.52
CA THR A 344 -7.89 -2.23 1.37
C THR A 344 -9.13 -2.59 2.19
N THR A 345 -9.42 -1.77 3.20
CA THR A 345 -10.56 -1.93 4.11
C THR A 345 -11.82 -1.36 3.48
N ARG A 346 -11.73 -0.13 2.99
CA ARG A 346 -12.84 0.60 2.36
C ARG A 346 -12.30 1.50 1.25
N GLN A 347 -13.21 1.88 0.36
CA GLN A 347 -12.98 2.90 -0.66
C GLN A 347 -14.08 3.95 -0.56
N GLU A 348 -13.75 5.17 -0.93
CA GLU A 348 -14.58 6.35 -0.78
C GLU A 348 -14.47 7.14 -2.09
N VAL A 349 -15.55 7.23 -2.86
CA VAL A 349 -15.64 8.14 -4.02
C VAL A 349 -16.09 9.50 -3.48
N ILE A 350 -15.33 10.54 -3.77
CA ILE A 350 -15.55 11.88 -3.23
C ILE A 350 -16.21 12.74 -4.31
N HIS A 351 -17.35 13.36 -3.99
CA HIS A 351 -18.01 14.30 -4.89
C HIS A 351 -17.15 15.58 -5.02
N PRO A 352 -16.84 16.05 -6.24
CA PRO A 352 -15.90 17.15 -6.45
C PRO A 352 -16.41 18.55 -6.08
N LEU A 353 -17.71 18.72 -5.76
CA LEU A 353 -18.32 20.01 -5.39
C LEU A 353 -18.81 20.02 -3.94
N THR A 354 -19.48 18.96 -3.49
CA THR A 354 -20.08 18.87 -2.15
C THR A 354 -19.17 18.20 -1.13
N GLY A 355 -18.13 17.48 -1.58
CA GLY A 355 -17.30 16.64 -0.72
C GLY A 355 -18.01 15.39 -0.18
N GLU A 356 -19.24 15.11 -0.63
CA GLU A 356 -20.00 13.93 -0.23
C GLU A 356 -19.24 12.64 -0.56
N ILE A 357 -19.28 11.67 0.35
CA ILE A 357 -18.53 10.42 0.23
C ILE A 357 -19.49 9.26 -0.05
N ARG A 358 -19.26 8.55 -1.15
CA ARG A 358 -19.92 7.27 -1.45
C ARG A 358 -18.99 6.09 -1.21
N THR A 359 -19.49 5.07 -0.52
CA THR A 359 -18.73 3.85 -0.18
C THR A 359 -19.33 2.58 -0.79
N ASP A 360 -20.51 2.70 -1.38
CA ASP A 360 -21.29 1.65 -2.01
C ASP A 360 -20.80 1.31 -3.43
N ILE A 361 -20.15 2.26 -4.10
CA ILE A 361 -19.56 2.03 -5.43
C ILE A 361 -18.16 1.42 -5.29
N ASN A 362 -17.94 0.29 -5.98
CA ASN A 362 -16.70 -0.45 -5.91
C ASN A 362 -15.86 -0.35 -7.20
N ILE A 363 -14.92 0.58 -7.22
CA ILE A 363 -14.00 0.81 -8.35
C ILE A 363 -12.77 -0.12 -8.26
N LEU A 364 -12.31 -0.44 -7.04
CA LEU A 364 -11.04 -1.15 -6.80
C LEU A 364 -11.12 -2.68 -6.87
N LYS A 365 -12.27 -3.29 -6.58
CA LYS A 365 -12.42 -4.75 -6.42
C LYS A 365 -13.45 -5.30 -7.41
N ASP A 366 -13.20 -5.14 -8.70
CA ASP A 366 -13.97 -5.87 -9.70
C ASP A 366 -13.19 -7.11 -10.19
N SER A 367 -13.64 -8.29 -9.76
CA SER A 367 -13.13 -9.58 -10.26
C SER A 367 -13.44 -9.80 -11.74
N TYR A 368 -14.53 -9.26 -12.25
CA TYR A 368 -14.95 -9.49 -13.63
C TYR A 368 -13.97 -8.82 -14.61
N ASN A 369 -13.69 -7.55 -14.39
CA ASN A 369 -12.67 -6.78 -15.11
C ASN A 369 -11.29 -7.45 -15.06
N MET A 370 -10.92 -8.07 -13.93
CA MET A 370 -9.64 -8.79 -13.81
C MET A 370 -9.54 -9.98 -14.79
N ILE A 371 -10.62 -10.73 -15.01
CA ILE A 371 -10.64 -11.84 -15.98
C ILE A 371 -10.66 -11.30 -17.41
N LEU A 372 -11.42 -10.24 -17.67
CA LEU A 372 -11.48 -9.61 -18.99
C LEU A 372 -10.10 -9.11 -19.43
N ARG A 373 -9.42 -8.34 -18.56
CA ARG A 373 -8.05 -7.90 -18.79
C ARG A 373 -7.06 -9.04 -19.01
N LEU A 374 -7.19 -10.15 -18.28
CA LEU A 374 -6.34 -11.31 -18.48
C LEU A 374 -6.53 -11.90 -19.88
N ASN A 375 -7.76 -11.97 -20.38
CA ASN A 375 -8.04 -12.38 -21.76
C ASN A 375 -7.41 -11.41 -22.75
N ASP A 376 -7.57 -10.10 -22.58
CA ASP A 376 -7.00 -9.09 -23.48
C ASP A 376 -5.46 -9.17 -23.51
N ILE A 377 -4.82 -9.42 -22.34
CA ILE A 377 -3.38 -9.62 -22.25
C ILE A 377 -2.96 -10.84 -23.08
N VAL A 378 -3.64 -11.97 -22.89
CA VAL A 378 -3.35 -13.23 -23.59
C VAL A 378 -3.58 -13.12 -25.10
N ARG A 379 -4.63 -12.41 -25.53
CA ARG A 379 -4.96 -12.17 -26.93
C ARG A 379 -4.05 -11.15 -27.62
N GLY A 380 -3.37 -10.31 -26.84
CA GLY A 380 -2.52 -9.25 -27.36
C GLY A 380 -3.24 -7.93 -27.64
N GLU A 381 -4.45 -7.78 -27.11
CA GLU A 381 -5.34 -6.63 -27.31
C GLU A 381 -5.22 -5.59 -26.18
N TYR A 382 -4.48 -5.91 -25.12
CA TYR A 382 -4.36 -5.05 -23.95
C TYR A 382 -3.45 -3.84 -24.19
N LEU A 383 -4.02 -2.66 -23.94
CA LEU A 383 -3.31 -1.38 -23.91
C LEU A 383 -3.18 -0.88 -22.46
N GLY A 384 -1.95 -0.67 -22.01
CA GLY A 384 -1.67 -0.11 -20.68
C GLY A 384 -0.24 -0.32 -20.24
N ALA A 385 0.19 0.49 -19.27
CA ALA A 385 1.58 0.50 -18.81
C ALA A 385 1.83 -0.49 -17.67
N VAL A 386 2.92 -1.26 -17.72
CA VAL A 386 3.40 -2.11 -16.63
C VAL A 386 4.94 -2.10 -16.59
N THR A 387 5.49 -2.10 -15.39
CA THR A 387 6.95 -2.16 -15.18
C THR A 387 7.42 -3.59 -14.94
N TYR A 388 8.05 -4.21 -15.93
CA TYR A 388 8.65 -5.54 -15.82
C TYR A 388 9.97 -5.47 -15.02
N LYS A 389 10.03 -6.23 -13.92
CA LYS A 389 11.20 -6.37 -13.02
C LYS A 389 11.88 -5.05 -12.62
N ARG A 390 11.14 -3.94 -12.57
CA ARG A 390 11.65 -2.60 -12.24
C ARG A 390 12.73 -2.08 -13.20
N ARG A 391 12.80 -2.61 -14.42
CA ARG A 391 13.80 -2.22 -15.43
C ARG A 391 13.17 -1.72 -16.73
N GLU A 392 12.09 -2.36 -17.16
CA GLU A 392 11.48 -2.14 -18.46
C GLU A 392 10.03 -1.72 -18.30
N VAL A 393 9.61 -0.65 -18.98
CA VAL A 393 8.21 -0.22 -19.02
C VAL A 393 7.59 -0.70 -20.33
N LEU A 394 6.50 -1.46 -20.24
CA LEU A 394 5.75 -2.03 -21.37
C LEU A 394 4.42 -1.32 -21.48
N PHE A 395 3.97 -0.98 -22.69
CA PHE A 395 2.74 -0.23 -22.93
C PHE A 395 1.62 -1.03 -23.62
N ASN A 396 1.95 -2.19 -24.19
CA ASN A 396 1.01 -3.04 -24.93
C ASN A 396 1.41 -4.52 -24.87
N THR A 397 0.55 -5.40 -25.41
CA THR A 397 0.74 -6.85 -25.42
C THR A 397 0.80 -7.46 -26.84
N GLU A 398 1.25 -6.69 -27.83
CA GLU A 398 1.21 -7.11 -29.25
C GLU A 398 2.03 -8.37 -29.54
N THR A 399 3.24 -8.50 -28.98
CA THR A 399 4.16 -9.64 -29.22
C THR A 399 4.11 -10.67 -28.08
N HIS A 400 4.42 -11.94 -28.37
CA HIS A 400 4.48 -12.98 -27.34
C HIS A 400 5.47 -12.67 -26.21
N GLU A 401 6.61 -12.05 -26.52
CA GLU A 401 7.57 -11.58 -25.51
C GLU A 401 6.92 -10.57 -24.55
N LYS A 402 6.26 -9.54 -25.11
CA LYS A 402 5.55 -8.53 -24.32
C LYS A 402 4.44 -9.17 -23.49
N ARG A 403 3.65 -10.10 -24.07
CA ARG A 403 2.60 -10.85 -23.36
C ARG A 403 3.16 -11.61 -22.17
N LEU A 404 4.26 -12.33 -22.32
CA LEU A 404 4.88 -13.09 -21.23
C LEU A 404 5.39 -12.17 -20.11
N LYS A 405 6.07 -11.05 -20.45
CA LYS A 405 6.50 -10.06 -19.45
C LYS A 405 5.32 -9.40 -18.72
N PHE A 406 4.23 -9.13 -19.46
CA PHE A 406 2.99 -8.58 -18.91
C PHE A 406 2.32 -9.59 -17.96
N LEU A 407 2.20 -10.84 -18.39
CA LEU A 407 1.65 -11.95 -17.60
C LEU A 407 2.47 -12.17 -16.33
N PHE A 408 3.81 -12.17 -16.41
CA PHE A 408 4.66 -12.27 -15.22
C PHE A 408 4.32 -11.20 -14.19
N THR A 409 4.25 -9.94 -14.62
CA THR A 409 4.00 -8.82 -13.72
C THR A 409 2.57 -8.84 -13.19
N TRP A 410 1.60 -9.14 -14.05
CA TRP A 410 0.19 -9.28 -13.69
C TRP A 410 -0.02 -10.40 -12.67
N LEU A 411 0.54 -11.60 -12.92
CA LEU A 411 0.47 -12.73 -11.99
C LEU A 411 1.10 -12.36 -10.65
N THR A 412 2.25 -11.69 -10.66
CA THR A 412 2.92 -11.23 -9.44
C THR A 412 2.05 -10.25 -8.64
N LYS A 413 1.42 -9.27 -9.32
CA LYS A 413 0.53 -8.27 -8.69
C LYS A 413 -0.75 -8.89 -8.14
N HIS A 414 -1.34 -9.80 -8.89
CA HIS A 414 -2.65 -10.38 -8.60
C HIS A 414 -2.60 -11.73 -7.87
N GLN A 415 -1.41 -12.29 -7.64
CA GLN A 415 -1.16 -13.56 -6.94
C GLN A 415 -2.05 -13.73 -5.70
N ARG A 416 -2.05 -12.74 -4.81
CA ARG A 416 -2.82 -12.79 -3.54
C ARG A 416 -4.33 -12.86 -3.76
N ARG A 417 -4.84 -12.21 -4.81
CA ARG A 417 -6.27 -12.24 -5.16
C ARG A 417 -6.65 -13.57 -5.75
N ILE A 418 -5.86 -14.06 -6.70
CA ILE A 418 -6.08 -15.38 -7.33
C ILE A 418 -6.12 -16.47 -6.26
N ILE A 419 -5.17 -16.45 -5.31
CA ILE A 419 -5.12 -17.39 -4.19
C ILE A 419 -6.29 -17.20 -3.20
N GLY A 420 -6.84 -15.99 -3.06
CA GLY A 420 -7.82 -15.65 -2.03
C GLY A 420 -9.28 -15.67 -2.46
N TYR A 421 -9.59 -15.51 -3.74
CA TYR A 421 -10.95 -15.32 -4.27
C TYR A 421 -11.74 -16.63 -4.36
N SER A 422 -12.99 -16.57 -4.86
CA SER A 422 -13.86 -17.74 -5.00
C SER A 422 -13.26 -18.84 -5.89
N ASP A 423 -13.72 -20.08 -5.70
CA ASP A 423 -13.27 -21.22 -6.51
C ASP A 423 -13.62 -21.01 -8.00
N GLU A 424 -14.79 -20.41 -8.28
CA GLU A 424 -15.22 -20.07 -9.64
C GLU A 424 -14.29 -19.07 -10.31
N PHE A 425 -13.89 -18.02 -9.58
CA PHE A 425 -12.95 -17.03 -10.09
C PHE A 425 -11.60 -17.66 -10.42
N TYR A 426 -11.08 -18.47 -9.51
CA TYR A 426 -9.82 -19.18 -9.70
C TYR A 426 -9.88 -20.08 -10.95
N ALA A 427 -10.94 -20.88 -11.11
CA ALA A 427 -11.11 -21.76 -12.26
C ALA A 427 -11.12 -20.99 -13.60
N LYS A 428 -11.76 -19.81 -13.65
CA LYS A 428 -11.73 -18.96 -14.85
C LYS A 428 -10.32 -18.45 -15.17
N VAL A 429 -9.55 -18.04 -14.16
CA VAL A 429 -8.16 -17.58 -14.35
C VAL A 429 -7.28 -18.72 -14.88
N ILE A 430 -7.37 -19.91 -14.28
CA ILE A 430 -6.64 -21.10 -14.72
C ILE A 430 -6.96 -21.43 -16.19
N LYS A 431 -8.26 -21.45 -16.54
CA LYS A 431 -8.70 -21.73 -17.92
C LYS A 431 -8.08 -20.79 -18.95
N VAL A 432 -8.02 -19.49 -18.66
CA VAL A 432 -7.43 -18.50 -19.57
C VAL A 432 -5.92 -18.69 -19.69
N LEU A 433 -5.21 -18.91 -18.58
CA LEU A 433 -3.76 -19.11 -18.58
C LEU A 433 -3.38 -20.41 -19.31
N ASP A 434 -4.08 -21.51 -19.04
CA ASP A 434 -3.84 -22.80 -19.69
C ASP A 434 -4.08 -22.70 -21.20
N SER A 435 -5.13 -21.98 -21.63
CA SER A 435 -5.42 -21.78 -23.05
C SER A 435 -4.33 -21.05 -23.83
N TYR A 436 -3.41 -20.37 -23.15
CA TYR A 436 -2.30 -19.65 -23.77
C TYR A 436 -0.96 -20.34 -23.56
N LEU A 437 -0.63 -20.67 -22.30
CA LEU A 437 0.67 -21.22 -21.92
C LEU A 437 0.83 -22.67 -22.42
N LEU A 438 -0.26 -23.42 -22.54
CA LEU A 438 -0.26 -24.82 -22.98
C LEU A 438 -0.77 -25.00 -24.42
N ALA A 439 -0.99 -23.91 -25.16
CA ALA A 439 -1.41 -23.98 -26.54
C ALA A 439 -0.31 -24.57 -27.43
N PRO A 440 -0.59 -25.63 -28.22
CA PRO A 440 0.40 -26.25 -29.09
C PRO A 440 1.08 -25.27 -30.05
N ASP A 441 0.28 -24.35 -30.59
CA ASP A 441 0.72 -23.34 -31.57
C ASP A 441 1.81 -22.39 -31.00
N ASN A 442 1.88 -22.24 -29.68
CA ASN A 442 2.84 -21.37 -29.03
C ASN A 442 4.18 -22.06 -28.68
N PHE A 443 4.28 -23.39 -28.78
CA PHE A 443 5.44 -24.14 -28.26
C PHE A 443 6.76 -23.80 -28.96
N GLU A 444 6.78 -23.62 -30.28
CA GLU A 444 7.99 -23.21 -31.00
C GLU A 444 8.43 -21.81 -30.55
N THR A 445 7.48 -20.88 -30.46
CA THR A 445 7.72 -19.50 -30.03
C THR A 445 8.24 -19.43 -28.59
N PHE A 446 7.65 -20.20 -27.67
CA PHE A 446 8.10 -20.27 -26.28
C PHE A 446 9.42 -21.01 -26.11
N SER A 447 9.75 -21.97 -26.98
CA SER A 447 11.06 -22.63 -26.98
C SER A 447 12.18 -21.65 -27.33
N ALA A 448 11.93 -20.72 -28.27
CA ALA A 448 12.88 -19.65 -28.58
C ALA A 448 13.06 -18.65 -27.42
N MET A 449 12.07 -18.53 -26.51
CA MET A 449 12.08 -17.65 -25.34
C MET A 449 12.01 -18.46 -24.03
N HIS A 450 12.75 -19.57 -23.97
CA HIS A 450 12.63 -20.57 -22.89
C HIS A 450 12.72 -19.96 -21.49
N ASP A 451 13.71 -19.11 -21.24
CA ASP A 451 13.93 -18.51 -19.93
C ASP A 451 12.73 -17.67 -19.47
N LEU A 452 12.21 -16.81 -20.35
CA LEU A 452 11.05 -15.96 -20.05
C LEU A 452 9.78 -16.79 -19.83
N TYR A 453 9.59 -17.84 -20.64
CA TYR A 453 8.47 -18.76 -20.47
C TYR A 453 8.56 -19.51 -19.12
N GLN A 454 9.74 -20.03 -18.76
CA GLN A 454 9.96 -20.69 -17.47
C GLN A 454 9.74 -19.76 -16.29
N GLU A 455 10.07 -18.47 -16.40
CA GLU A 455 9.77 -17.50 -15.35
C GLU A 455 8.27 -17.30 -15.12
N VAL A 456 7.50 -17.17 -16.21
CA VAL A 456 6.03 -17.07 -16.14
C VAL A 456 5.44 -18.38 -15.59
N TRP A 457 5.91 -19.52 -16.08
CA TRP A 457 5.46 -20.84 -15.66
C TRP A 457 5.74 -21.10 -14.17
N SER A 458 6.93 -20.71 -13.70
CA SER A 458 7.29 -20.79 -12.28
C SER A 458 6.34 -19.97 -11.40
N ARG A 459 6.02 -18.72 -11.81
CA ARG A 459 5.03 -17.89 -11.09
C ARG A 459 3.64 -18.49 -11.11
N TYR A 460 3.22 -19.04 -12.23
CA TYR A 460 1.93 -19.69 -12.38
C TYR A 460 1.81 -20.93 -11.48
N SER A 461 2.80 -21.82 -11.54
CA SER A 461 2.90 -23.02 -10.69
C SER A 461 2.92 -22.67 -9.20
N TYR A 462 3.63 -21.61 -8.81
CA TYR A 462 3.60 -21.10 -7.43
C TYR A 462 2.18 -20.74 -7.00
N ILE A 463 1.41 -20.02 -7.82
CA ILE A 463 0.03 -19.62 -7.52
C ILE A 463 -0.86 -20.86 -7.33
N GLN A 464 -0.71 -21.87 -8.18
CA GLN A 464 -1.48 -23.12 -8.09
C GLN A 464 -1.20 -23.86 -6.79
N GLN A 465 0.08 -24.06 -6.46
CA GLN A 465 0.49 -24.70 -5.21
C GLN A 465 0.04 -23.88 -3.99
N ALA A 466 0.25 -22.56 -3.99
CA ALA A 466 -0.13 -21.70 -2.89
C ALA A 466 -1.66 -21.67 -2.66
N ARG A 467 -2.49 -21.80 -3.71
CA ARG A 467 -3.94 -21.97 -3.57
C ARG A 467 -4.29 -23.24 -2.81
N LYS A 468 -3.63 -24.37 -3.12
CA LYS A 468 -3.82 -25.63 -2.39
C LYS A 468 -3.44 -25.50 -0.93
N VAL A 469 -2.32 -24.85 -0.62
CA VAL A 469 -1.91 -24.63 0.77
C VAL A 469 -2.88 -23.69 1.52
N LYS A 470 -3.46 -22.69 0.86
CA LYS A 470 -4.54 -21.88 1.42
C LYS A 470 -5.79 -22.72 1.74
N LEU A 471 -6.14 -23.69 0.91
CA LEU A 471 -7.24 -24.62 1.20
C LEU A 471 -6.91 -25.53 2.40
N LEU A 472 -5.65 -25.96 2.55
CA LEU A 472 -5.19 -26.67 3.76
C LEU A 472 -5.34 -25.81 5.01
N GLU A 473 -5.01 -24.52 4.94
CA GLU A 473 -5.18 -23.58 6.05
C GLU A 473 -6.65 -23.43 6.45
N ASP A 474 -7.55 -23.22 5.48
CA ASP A 474 -9.01 -23.12 5.70
C ASP A 474 -9.57 -24.43 6.33
N LEU A 475 -9.09 -25.59 5.88
CA LEU A 475 -9.43 -26.90 6.43
C LEU A 475 -8.92 -27.08 7.86
N ALA A 476 -7.68 -26.67 8.14
CA ALA A 476 -7.08 -26.74 9.47
C ALA A 476 -7.83 -25.87 10.49
N GLU A 477 -8.37 -24.73 10.08
CA GLU A 477 -9.22 -23.86 10.91
C GLU A 477 -10.68 -24.36 11.05
N ARG A 478 -11.03 -25.50 10.41
CA ARG A 478 -12.37 -26.09 10.37
C ARG A 478 -13.48 -25.13 9.92
N ARG A 479 -13.15 -24.06 9.17
CA ARG A 479 -14.12 -23.08 8.68
C ARG A 479 -15.00 -23.70 7.58
N GLY A 480 -16.29 -23.91 7.88
CA GLY A 480 -17.29 -24.35 6.90
C GLY A 480 -17.85 -23.19 6.05
N LYS A 481 -18.39 -23.51 4.86
CA LYS A 481 -19.06 -22.52 3.97
C LYS A 481 -20.33 -21.90 4.61
N SER A 482 -20.90 -22.55 5.63
CA SER A 482 -22.15 -22.17 6.32
C SER A 482 -21.96 -21.75 7.79
N GLY A 483 -20.72 -21.55 8.25
CA GLY A 483 -20.43 -21.20 9.66
C GLY A 483 -20.44 -22.40 10.63
N GLN A 484 -20.83 -23.59 10.20
CA GLN A 484 -20.69 -24.83 10.98
C GLN A 484 -19.25 -25.37 10.89
N ALA A 485 -18.71 -25.84 12.03
CA ALA A 485 -17.39 -26.46 12.07
C ALA A 485 -17.40 -27.81 11.36
N ARG A 486 -16.51 -28.01 10.37
CA ARG A 486 -16.39 -29.28 9.63
C ARG A 486 -16.10 -30.45 10.56
N SER A 487 -16.55 -31.67 10.27
CA SER A 487 -16.19 -32.85 11.06
C SER A 487 -14.69 -33.14 10.97
N TYR A 488 -14.11 -33.81 11.98
CA TYR A 488 -12.69 -34.22 11.95
C TYR A 488 -12.40 -35.18 10.80
N LEU A 489 -13.35 -36.05 10.45
CA LEU A 489 -13.21 -36.98 9.33
C LEU A 489 -13.14 -36.24 7.99
N ASP A 490 -14.04 -35.27 7.77
CA ASP A 490 -14.05 -34.45 6.54
C ASP A 490 -12.81 -33.55 6.45
N GLN A 491 -12.38 -33.02 7.60
CA GLN A 491 -11.15 -32.25 7.70
C GLN A 491 -9.94 -33.08 7.26
N LEU A 492 -9.74 -34.27 7.84
CA LEU A 492 -8.59 -35.11 7.53
C LEU A 492 -8.65 -35.67 6.10
N ARG A 493 -9.83 -36.05 5.61
CA ARG A 493 -10.01 -36.49 4.21
C ARG A 493 -9.61 -35.40 3.22
N GLY A 494 -10.13 -34.18 3.41
CA GLY A 494 -9.80 -33.05 2.54
C GLY A 494 -8.33 -32.65 2.59
N ILE A 495 -7.70 -32.73 3.77
CA ILE A 495 -6.25 -32.49 3.90
C ILE A 495 -5.47 -33.56 3.14
N ASN A 496 -5.78 -34.84 3.34
CA ASN A 496 -5.04 -35.94 2.70
C ASN A 496 -5.18 -35.96 1.18
N GLU A 497 -6.34 -35.55 0.66
CA GLU A 497 -6.58 -35.37 -0.78
C GLU A 497 -5.67 -34.29 -1.35
N ILE A 498 -5.67 -33.09 -0.76
CA ILE A 498 -4.83 -31.98 -1.21
C ILE A 498 -3.33 -32.31 -1.08
N LEU A 499 -2.90 -32.97 0.00
CA LEU A 499 -1.52 -33.43 0.16
C LEU A 499 -1.15 -34.47 -0.90
N GLY A 500 -2.10 -35.33 -1.28
CA GLY A 500 -1.94 -36.30 -2.36
C GLY A 500 -1.73 -35.62 -3.71
N ASP A 501 -2.55 -34.63 -4.04
CA ASP A 501 -2.43 -33.87 -5.28
C ASP A 501 -1.14 -33.06 -5.34
N LEU A 502 -0.79 -32.40 -4.22
CA LEU A 502 0.47 -31.68 -4.12
C LEU A 502 1.63 -32.63 -4.43
N LYS A 503 1.62 -33.87 -3.94
CA LYS A 503 2.70 -34.86 -4.14
C LYS A 503 3.06 -35.05 -5.61
N PHE A 504 2.10 -35.01 -6.53
CA PHE A 504 2.39 -35.15 -7.96
C PHE A 504 3.09 -33.91 -8.56
N GLU A 505 3.01 -32.76 -7.88
CA GLU A 505 3.67 -31.50 -8.25
C GLU A 505 5.09 -31.38 -7.64
N ILE A 506 5.62 -32.45 -7.05
CA ILE A 506 6.93 -32.52 -6.37
C ILE A 506 8.08 -31.93 -7.19
N VAL A 507 8.06 -32.08 -8.51
CA VAL A 507 9.14 -31.65 -9.39
C VAL A 507 9.39 -30.13 -9.27
N ASN A 508 8.34 -29.33 -9.05
CA ASN A 508 8.40 -27.86 -9.03
C ASN A 508 8.12 -27.25 -7.64
N TYR A 509 8.42 -27.94 -6.54
CA TYR A 509 8.12 -27.40 -5.20
C TYR A 509 8.96 -26.19 -4.80
N PHE A 510 8.27 -25.22 -4.20
CA PHE A 510 8.86 -24.05 -3.54
C PHE A 510 9.04 -24.35 -2.04
N ASP A 511 10.28 -24.27 -1.53
CA ASP A 511 10.62 -24.63 -0.13
C ASP A 511 9.74 -23.90 0.90
N GLU A 512 9.42 -22.63 0.65
CA GLU A 512 8.56 -21.82 1.52
C GLU A 512 7.13 -22.39 1.64
N LEU A 513 6.57 -22.92 0.55
CA LEU A 513 5.25 -23.55 0.57
C LEU A 513 5.29 -24.88 1.31
N VAL A 514 6.36 -25.67 1.15
CA VAL A 514 6.55 -26.94 1.87
C VAL A 514 6.65 -26.71 3.38
N ILE A 515 7.37 -25.67 3.82
CA ILE A 515 7.40 -25.26 5.24
C ILE A 515 5.98 -24.96 5.74
N GLY A 516 5.18 -24.24 4.95
CA GLY A 516 3.79 -23.94 5.27
C GLY A 516 2.93 -25.20 5.39
N VAL A 517 3.06 -26.14 4.45
CA VAL A 517 2.38 -27.43 4.48
C VAL A 517 2.72 -28.22 5.75
N LEU A 518 4.01 -28.36 6.06
CA LEU A 518 4.47 -29.07 7.26
C LEU A 518 3.91 -28.42 8.53
N ALA A 519 4.01 -27.09 8.66
CA ALA A 519 3.50 -26.37 9.82
C ALA A 519 1.97 -26.50 10.00
N ILE A 520 1.20 -26.49 8.89
CA ILE A 520 -0.25 -26.69 8.95
C ILE A 520 -0.57 -28.13 9.35
N GLY A 521 0.11 -29.11 8.74
CA GLY A 521 -0.07 -30.53 9.04
C GLY A 521 0.27 -30.87 10.48
N GLU A 522 1.42 -30.40 10.98
CA GLU A 522 1.83 -30.57 12.37
C GLU A 522 0.84 -29.94 13.35
N ARG A 523 0.28 -28.76 13.02
CA ARG A 523 -0.76 -28.13 13.84
C ARG A 523 -2.02 -28.99 13.93
N VAL A 524 -2.45 -29.60 12.83
CA VAL A 524 -3.62 -30.49 12.81
C VAL A 524 -3.31 -31.80 13.54
N ALA A 525 -2.12 -32.37 13.32
CA ALA A 525 -1.69 -33.60 13.96
C ALA A 525 -1.51 -33.44 15.49
N SER A 526 -1.17 -32.24 15.96
CA SER A 526 -1.02 -31.89 17.37
C SER A 526 -2.31 -31.45 18.07
N ASP A 527 -3.48 -31.52 17.41
CA ASP A 527 -4.77 -31.25 18.03
C ASP A 527 -5.01 -32.19 19.23
N SER A 528 -5.15 -31.61 20.42
CA SER A 528 -5.25 -32.36 21.68
C SER A 528 -6.53 -33.20 21.78
N TYR A 529 -7.63 -32.71 21.23
CA TYR A 529 -8.89 -33.44 21.21
C TYR A 529 -8.83 -34.60 20.23
N LEU A 530 -8.29 -34.37 19.02
CA LEU A 530 -8.10 -35.42 18.01
C LEU A 530 -7.25 -36.57 18.57
N ARG A 531 -6.14 -36.23 19.24
CA ARG A 531 -5.24 -37.21 19.83
C ARG A 531 -5.87 -38.02 20.94
N ARG A 532 -6.42 -37.34 21.96
CA ARG A 532 -7.00 -37.99 23.15
C ARG A 532 -8.23 -38.84 22.81
N THR A 533 -9.02 -38.42 21.82
CA THR A 533 -10.31 -39.06 21.50
C THR A 533 -10.17 -40.19 20.47
N TYR A 534 -9.27 -40.05 19.50
CA TYR A 534 -9.22 -40.97 18.34
C TYR A 534 -7.85 -41.62 18.08
N VAL A 535 -6.74 -41.07 18.59
CA VAL A 535 -5.38 -41.57 18.27
C VAL A 535 -4.76 -42.39 19.40
N GLU A 536 -4.91 -41.93 20.64
CA GLU A 536 -4.32 -42.55 21.84
C GLU A 536 -5.11 -43.76 22.40
N PRO A 537 -6.45 -43.83 22.29
CA PRO A 537 -7.20 -44.98 22.81
C PRO A 537 -6.85 -46.33 22.14
N PRO A 538 -7.09 -47.49 22.77
CA PRO A 538 -6.96 -48.79 22.10
C PRO A 538 -7.86 -48.87 20.84
N GLU A 539 -7.42 -49.57 19.80
CA GLU A 539 -8.20 -49.63 18.53
C GLU A 539 -9.57 -50.30 18.70
N ASP A 540 -9.66 -51.24 19.64
CA ASP A 540 -10.89 -51.96 19.95
C ASP A 540 -11.93 -51.13 20.70
N SER A 541 -11.52 -50.03 21.36
CA SER A 541 -12.44 -49.12 22.05
C SER A 541 -13.02 -48.03 21.15
N LEU A 542 -12.57 -47.96 19.89
CA LEU A 542 -13.05 -46.98 18.93
C LEU A 542 -14.30 -47.46 18.19
N THR A 543 -15.24 -46.53 18.02
CA THR A 543 -16.37 -46.71 17.09
C THR A 543 -15.87 -46.84 15.64
N PRO A 544 -16.68 -47.37 14.71
CA PRO A 544 -16.32 -47.41 13.29
C PRO A 544 -15.88 -46.04 12.74
N TYR A 545 -16.56 -44.97 13.15
CA TYR A 545 -16.18 -43.59 12.84
C TYR A 545 -14.81 -43.20 13.43
N GLY A 546 -14.53 -43.59 14.68
CA GLY A 546 -13.22 -43.36 15.31
C GLY A 546 -12.08 -44.11 14.62
N LYS A 547 -12.33 -45.34 14.15
CA LYS A 547 -11.37 -46.12 13.34
C LYS A 547 -11.05 -45.43 12.01
N ASP A 548 -12.07 -44.88 11.35
CA ASP A 548 -11.88 -44.11 10.11
C ASP A 548 -11.07 -42.82 10.34
N ILE A 549 -11.32 -42.08 11.42
CA ILE A 549 -10.51 -40.92 11.80
C ILE A 549 -9.05 -41.34 12.02
N ARG A 550 -8.80 -42.41 12.79
CA ARG A 550 -7.45 -42.92 13.06
C ARG A 550 -6.74 -43.30 11.77
N ARG A 551 -7.42 -43.95 10.82
CA ARG A 551 -6.87 -44.29 9.51
C ARG A 551 -6.45 -43.05 8.73
N GLN A 552 -7.31 -42.02 8.68
CA GLN A 552 -6.98 -40.77 7.98
C GLN A 552 -5.86 -39.99 8.69
N TYR A 553 -5.80 -40.03 10.02
CA TYR A 553 -4.70 -39.45 10.80
C TYR A 553 -3.35 -40.11 10.48
N ARG A 554 -3.29 -41.45 10.47
CA ARG A 554 -2.06 -42.19 10.10
C ARG A 554 -1.61 -41.83 8.68
N ARG A 555 -2.54 -41.67 7.74
CA ARG A 555 -2.25 -41.22 6.37
C ARG A 555 -1.67 -39.80 6.34
N LEU A 556 -2.24 -38.87 7.13
CA LEU A 556 -1.72 -37.50 7.25
C LEU A 556 -0.26 -37.51 7.71
N VAL A 557 0.04 -38.23 8.80
CA VAL A 557 1.41 -38.32 9.34
C VAL A 557 2.37 -38.88 8.29
N GLY A 558 2.00 -39.97 7.62
CA GLY A 558 2.83 -40.54 6.56
C GLY A 558 3.10 -39.58 5.40
N GLN A 559 2.09 -38.80 4.98
CA GLN A 559 2.30 -37.76 3.97
C GLN A 559 3.25 -36.66 4.46
N LEU A 560 3.14 -36.22 5.72
CA LEU A 560 4.04 -35.20 6.29
C LEU A 560 5.48 -35.68 6.36
N ASP A 561 5.72 -36.94 6.73
CA ASP A 561 7.05 -37.55 6.75
C ASP A 561 7.67 -37.59 5.35
N GLU A 562 6.88 -37.93 4.33
CA GLU A 562 7.31 -37.87 2.93
C GLU A 562 7.71 -36.43 2.52
N PHE A 563 6.88 -35.43 2.83
CA PHE A 563 7.18 -34.02 2.56
C PHE A 563 8.47 -33.56 3.26
N ALA A 564 8.68 -33.95 4.51
CA ALA A 564 9.91 -33.66 5.25
C ALA A 564 11.13 -34.34 4.62
N GLY A 565 10.99 -35.59 4.18
CA GLY A 565 12.03 -36.33 3.47
C GLY A 565 12.43 -35.69 2.14
N ILE A 566 11.45 -35.30 1.32
CA ILE A 566 11.67 -34.60 0.04
C ILE A 566 12.44 -33.30 0.26
N ARG A 567 12.03 -32.53 1.27
CA ARG A 567 12.67 -31.26 1.61
C ARG A 567 14.13 -31.46 2.02
N LYS A 568 14.39 -32.44 2.87
CA LYS A 568 15.75 -32.79 3.32
C LYS A 568 16.65 -33.20 2.15
N ALA A 569 16.17 -34.09 1.28
CA ALA A 569 16.91 -34.54 0.10
C ALA A 569 17.26 -33.39 -0.86
N ARG A 570 16.39 -32.37 -0.98
CA ARG A 570 16.68 -31.17 -1.79
C ARG A 570 17.70 -30.24 -1.14
N GLN A 571 17.62 -30.05 0.19
CA GLN A 571 18.63 -29.28 0.92
C GLN A 571 20.03 -29.92 0.81
N GLU A 572 20.09 -31.25 0.73
CA GLU A 572 21.34 -31.99 0.51
C GLU A 572 21.84 -31.90 -0.95
N ARG A 573 20.93 -31.84 -1.95
CA ARG A 573 21.28 -31.70 -3.39
C ARG A 573 21.61 -30.27 -3.83
N SER A 574 21.16 -29.27 -3.09
CA SER A 574 21.58 -27.88 -3.26
C SER A 574 22.52 -27.49 -2.11
N PRO A 575 23.77 -27.98 -2.09
CA PRO A 575 24.77 -27.33 -1.26
C PRO A 575 24.81 -25.87 -1.69
N LEU A 576 24.80 -24.97 -0.71
CA LEU A 576 25.11 -23.54 -0.90
C LEU A 576 26.23 -23.43 -1.95
N PRO A 577 26.14 -22.54 -2.96
CA PRO A 577 27.32 -22.21 -3.72
C PRO A 577 28.33 -21.68 -2.70
N GLN A 578 29.34 -22.48 -2.35
CA GLN A 578 30.61 -21.95 -1.90
C GLN A 578 31.14 -21.22 -3.13
N LEU A 579 30.82 -19.94 -3.22
CA LEU A 579 31.52 -19.05 -4.14
C LEU A 579 32.94 -18.96 -3.60
N SER A 580 33.79 -19.82 -4.15
CA SER A 580 35.23 -19.70 -4.17
C SER A 580 35.58 -18.24 -4.44
N ALA A 581 36.31 -17.66 -3.50
CA ALA A 581 36.93 -16.36 -3.64
C ALA A 581 37.69 -16.30 -4.97
N VAL A 582 37.29 -15.39 -5.85
CA VAL A 582 38.14 -14.87 -6.91
C VAL A 582 37.95 -13.36 -6.89
N LEU A 583 38.95 -12.74 -6.25
CA LEU A 583 39.43 -11.35 -6.28
C LEU A 583 38.50 -10.25 -6.77
#